data_AF-A0A349A3Z8-F1
#
_entry.id   AF-A0A349A3Z8-F1
#
_cell.length_a   1.000
_cell.length_b   1.000
_cell.length_c   1.000
_cell.angle_alpha   90.00
_cell.angle_beta   90.00
_cell.angle_gamma   90.00
#
_symmetry.space_group_name_H-M   'P 1'
#
loop_
_entity.id
_entity.type
_entity.pdbx_description
1 polymer ?
#
loop_
_entity_poly.entity_id
_entity_poly.type
_entity_poly.pdbx_seq_one_letter_code
_entity_poly.pdbx_strand_id
1 'polypeptide(L)'
;MQRFMLKSKLHRATVTDADLHYEGSITIDEGLMEAADFLPFEKVSIYDVSNGERFSTYVIRGKRDSGVICLNGAAARKVSRGDLIIIASYVLVDDADAAKWSPRCVLLDEKNRIKKWPRKKRN
;
A
#
# COMPACT_ATOMS: atom_id res chain seq x y z
N MET A 1 -20.91 17.85 3.72
CA MET A 1 -20.75 16.39 3.89
C MET A 1 -19.32 16.04 3.53
N GLN A 2 -18.73 15.02 4.16
CA GLN A 2 -17.41 14.52 3.82
C GLN A 2 -17.50 13.11 3.23
N ARG A 3 -16.57 12.75 2.36
CA ARG A 3 -16.46 11.41 1.75
C ARG A 3 -15.10 10.80 2.06
N PHE A 4 -15.07 9.50 2.32
CA PHE A 4 -13.82 8.73 2.33
C PHE A 4 -13.39 8.47 0.89
N MET A 5 -12.33 9.15 0.47
CA MET A 5 -11.75 8.99 -0.87
C MET A 5 -10.44 8.21 -0.77
N LEU A 6 -10.13 7.41 -1.79
CA LEU A 6 -8.81 6.77 -1.91
C LEU A 6 -7.76 7.88 -2.01
N LYS A 7 -6.85 7.99 -1.06
CA LYS A 7 -5.74 8.95 -1.10
C LYS A 7 -4.66 8.43 -2.03
N SER A 8 -4.17 7.24 -1.74
CA SER A 8 -3.11 6.62 -2.53
C SER A 8 -3.08 5.10 -2.40
N LYS A 9 -2.38 4.45 -3.33
CA LYS A 9 -2.13 3.01 -3.25
C LYS A 9 -0.80 2.57 -3.87
N LEU A 10 -0.19 1.55 -3.27
CA LEU A 10 0.75 0.65 -3.92
C LEU A 10 -0.04 -0.50 -4.53
N HIS A 11 0.03 -0.67 -5.85
CA HIS A 11 -0.74 -1.66 -6.58
C HIS A 11 0.15 -2.82 -7.01
N ARG A 12 -0.27 -4.04 -6.63
CA ARG A 12 0.41 -5.32 -6.91
C ARG A 12 1.81 -5.40 -6.30
N ALA A 13 1.93 -5.02 -5.03
CA ALA A 13 3.13 -5.24 -4.24
C ALA A 13 3.27 -6.73 -3.91
N THR A 14 4.47 -7.28 -4.01
CA THR A 14 4.80 -8.65 -3.57
C THR A 14 5.20 -8.62 -2.10
N VAL A 15 4.57 -9.43 -1.24
CA VAL A 15 4.98 -9.61 0.15
C VAL A 15 6.37 -10.23 0.19
N THR A 16 7.33 -9.50 0.74
CA THR A 16 8.73 -9.96 0.82
C THR A 16 8.96 -10.89 1.99
N ASP A 17 8.22 -10.68 3.08
CA ASP A 17 8.29 -11.48 4.30
C ASP A 17 7.03 -11.31 5.18
N ALA A 18 6.84 -12.21 6.15
CA ALA A 18 5.77 -12.13 7.12
C ALA A 18 6.25 -12.59 8.51
N ASP A 19 6.39 -11.66 9.45
CA ASP A 19 6.95 -11.93 10.78
C ASP A 19 5.86 -11.90 11.87
N LEU A 20 5.46 -13.08 12.35
CA LEU A 20 4.44 -13.22 13.39
C LEU A 20 4.84 -12.64 14.76
N HIS A 21 6.14 -12.59 15.07
CA HIS A 21 6.64 -12.24 16.38
C HIS A 21 6.99 -10.76 16.52
N TYR A 22 7.01 -10.02 15.41
CA TYR A 22 7.20 -8.57 15.40
C TYR A 22 5.88 -7.82 15.67
N GLU A 23 5.98 -6.58 16.16
CA GLU A 23 4.81 -5.74 16.47
C GLU A 23 3.92 -5.49 15.23
N GLY A 24 2.61 -5.73 15.39
CA GLY A 24 1.63 -5.75 14.31
C GLY A 24 1.58 -4.46 13.49
N SER A 25 2.06 -4.52 12.25
CA SER A 25 2.23 -3.37 11.34
C SER A 25 2.52 -3.86 9.92
N ILE A 26 2.70 -2.93 8.96
CA ILE A 26 3.34 -3.23 7.67
C ILE A 26 4.62 -2.42 7.51
N THR A 27 5.75 -3.08 7.34
CA THR A 27 7.02 -2.43 6.98
C THR A 27 7.06 -2.23 5.47
N ILE A 28 7.20 -0.97 5.02
CA ILE A 28 7.23 -0.60 3.60
C ILE A 28 8.54 0.14 3.31
N ASP A 29 9.18 -0.22 2.20
CA ASP A 29 10.30 0.54 1.64
C ASP A 29 10.05 2.05 1.62
N GLU A 30 10.99 2.84 2.15
CA GLU A 30 10.85 4.30 2.26
C GLU A 30 10.61 5.00 0.90
N GLY A 31 11.27 4.56 -0.18
CA GLY A 31 11.07 5.11 -1.51
C GLY A 31 9.68 4.79 -2.07
N LEU A 32 9.13 3.63 -1.74
CA LEU A 32 7.75 3.29 -2.09
C LEU A 32 6.74 4.10 -1.27
N MET A 33 7.02 4.35 0.02
CA MET A 33 6.21 5.24 0.85
C MET A 33 6.17 6.65 0.25
N GLU A 34 7.30 7.23 -0.10
CA GLU A 34 7.36 8.56 -0.73
C GLU A 34 6.62 8.60 -2.08
N ALA A 35 6.83 7.58 -2.91
CA ALA A 35 6.15 7.49 -4.20
C ALA A 35 4.64 7.43 -4.06
N ALA A 36 4.13 6.71 -3.04
CA ALA A 36 2.71 6.58 -2.73
C ALA A 36 2.17 7.62 -1.74
N ASP A 37 2.98 8.57 -1.26
CA ASP A 37 2.58 9.53 -0.22
C ASP A 37 2.02 8.83 1.03
N PHE A 38 2.74 7.83 1.55
CA PHE A 38 2.47 7.20 2.84
C PHE A 38 3.37 7.77 3.94
N LEU A 39 2.78 8.00 5.11
CA LEU A 39 3.52 8.42 6.31
C LEU A 39 3.69 7.26 7.29
N PRO A 40 4.77 7.24 8.10
CA PRO A 40 4.85 6.36 9.26
C PRO A 40 3.60 6.53 10.15
N PHE A 41 3.09 5.41 10.65
CA PHE A 41 1.87 5.31 11.46
C PHE A 41 0.57 5.67 10.73
N GLU A 42 0.59 5.91 9.41
CA GLU A 42 -0.62 6.08 8.62
C GLU A 42 -1.41 4.77 8.53
N LYS A 43 -2.73 4.85 8.75
CA LYS A 43 -3.62 3.71 8.58
C LYS A 43 -3.71 3.33 7.10
N VAL A 44 -3.50 2.06 6.82
CA VAL A 44 -3.67 1.47 5.48
C VAL A 44 -4.59 0.27 5.52
N SER A 45 -5.29 0.05 4.42
CA SER A 45 -6.00 -1.19 4.14
C SER A 45 -5.18 -2.07 3.21
N ILE A 46 -5.14 -3.36 3.52
CA ILE A 46 -4.46 -4.39 2.75
C ILE A 46 -5.50 -5.23 2.05
N TYR A 47 -5.36 -5.38 0.73
CA TYR A 47 -6.17 -6.26 -0.09
C TYR A 47 -5.27 -7.31 -0.72
N ASP A 48 -5.34 -8.52 -0.20
CA ASP A 48 -4.58 -9.64 -0.72
C ASP A 48 -5.27 -10.23 -1.96
N VAL A 49 -4.58 -10.16 -3.09
CA VAL A 49 -5.07 -10.65 -4.39
C VAL A 49 -4.85 -12.16 -4.51
N SER A 50 -3.86 -12.70 -3.81
CA SER A 50 -3.55 -14.13 -3.86
C SER A 50 -4.56 -14.96 -3.08
N ASN A 51 -4.94 -14.52 -1.88
CA ASN A 51 -5.78 -15.30 -0.97
C ASN A 51 -7.15 -14.66 -0.65
N GLY A 52 -7.38 -13.41 -1.05
CA GLY A 52 -8.66 -12.71 -0.87
C GLY A 52 -8.86 -12.03 0.48
N GLU A 53 -7.92 -12.14 1.42
CA GLU A 53 -7.99 -11.47 2.73
C GLU A 53 -8.05 -9.94 2.58
N ARG A 54 -8.83 -9.32 3.46
CA ARG A 54 -8.98 -7.86 3.51
C ARG A 54 -8.91 -7.42 4.96
N PHE A 55 -7.95 -6.56 5.27
CA PHE A 55 -7.73 -6.09 6.64
C PHE A 55 -7.11 -4.69 6.65
N SER A 56 -6.88 -4.14 7.83
CA SER A 56 -6.22 -2.83 7.99
C SER A 56 -5.15 -2.89 9.06
N THR A 57 -4.13 -2.07 8.90
CA THR A 57 -3.00 -1.92 9.82
C THR A 57 -2.41 -0.52 9.65
N TYR A 58 -1.19 -0.26 10.15
CA TYR A 58 -0.47 0.99 9.96
C TYR A 58 0.95 0.77 9.43
N VAL A 59 1.50 1.80 8.78
CA VAL A 59 2.80 1.74 8.10
C VAL A 59 3.97 1.96 9.07
N ILE A 60 5.03 1.17 8.90
CA ILE A 60 6.35 1.37 9.49
C ILE A 60 7.37 1.54 8.37
N ARG A 61 8.34 2.42 8.60
CA ARG A 61 9.39 2.71 7.62
C ARG A 61 10.38 1.56 7.52
N GLY A 62 10.51 1.01 6.32
CA GLY A 62 11.53 0.04 5.96
C GLY A 62 12.77 0.70 5.35
N LYS A 63 13.81 -0.09 5.11
CA LYS A 63 15.04 0.36 4.45
C LYS A 63 14.72 0.85 3.04
N ARG A 64 15.19 2.05 2.69
CA ARG A 64 15.07 2.63 1.34
C ARG A 64 15.65 1.72 0.26
N ASP A 65 14.97 1.66 -0.88
CA ASP A 65 15.34 0.92 -2.10
C ASP A 65 15.56 -0.60 -1.91
N SER A 66 15.13 -1.15 -0.78
CA SER A 66 15.12 -2.58 -0.50
C SER A 66 13.99 -3.33 -1.21
N GLY A 67 12.89 -2.65 -1.53
CA GLY A 67 11.64 -3.25 -2.00
C GLY A 67 10.88 -4.01 -0.90
N VAL A 68 11.22 -3.79 0.38
CA VAL A 68 10.58 -4.50 1.50
C VAL A 68 9.09 -4.19 1.59
N ILE A 69 8.31 -5.26 1.74
CA ILE A 69 6.88 -5.27 2.06
C ILE A 69 6.69 -6.42 3.05
N CYS A 70 6.83 -6.13 4.34
CA CYS A 70 6.76 -7.13 5.41
C CYS A 70 5.53 -6.92 6.27
N LEU A 71 4.69 -7.94 6.43
CA LEU A 71 3.53 -7.90 7.32
C LEU A 71 3.90 -8.51 8.66
N ASN A 72 3.71 -7.75 9.73
CA ASN A 72 4.17 -8.13 11.06
C ASN A 72 3.00 -8.52 11.98
N GLY A 73 3.29 -9.27 13.02
CA GLY A 73 2.37 -9.61 14.10
C GLY A 73 1.13 -10.36 13.62
N ALA A 74 -0.04 -9.97 14.12
CA ALA A 74 -1.31 -10.61 13.73
C ALA A 74 -1.57 -10.57 12.21
N ALA A 75 -1.05 -9.57 11.48
CA ALA A 75 -1.20 -9.46 10.05
C ALA A 75 -0.42 -10.55 9.28
N ALA A 76 0.67 -11.06 9.83
CA ALA A 76 1.45 -12.15 9.23
C ALA A 76 0.63 -13.44 9.05
N ARG A 77 -0.45 -13.62 9.81
CA ARG A 77 -1.36 -14.78 9.66
C ARG A 77 -2.28 -14.70 8.45
N LYS A 78 -2.42 -13.51 7.85
CA LYS A 78 -3.36 -13.22 6.76
C LYS A 78 -2.69 -13.16 5.38
N VAL A 79 -1.37 -13.36 5.34
CA VAL A 79 -0.57 -13.29 4.12
C VAL A 79 0.52 -14.35 4.16
N SER A 80 1.09 -14.65 3.01
CA SER A 80 2.30 -15.46 2.85
C SER A 80 3.35 -14.69 2.05
N ARG A 81 4.62 -15.04 2.26
CA ARG A 81 5.71 -14.54 1.40
C ARG A 81 5.41 -14.89 -0.06
N GLY A 82 5.51 -13.90 -0.94
CA GLY A 82 5.18 -14.03 -2.36
C GLY A 82 3.75 -13.62 -2.72
N ASP A 83 2.87 -13.39 -1.74
CA ASP A 83 1.51 -12.93 -2.03
C ASP A 83 1.51 -11.56 -2.72
N LEU A 84 0.58 -11.37 -3.64
CA LEU A 84 0.37 -10.10 -4.32
C LEU A 84 -0.70 -9.32 -3.59
N ILE A 85 -0.36 -8.14 -3.10
CA ILE A 85 -1.25 -7.29 -2.31
C ILE A 85 -1.42 -5.90 -2.93
N ILE A 86 -2.49 -5.23 -2.52
CA ILE A 86 -2.71 -3.80 -2.72
C ILE A 86 -2.72 -3.14 -1.35
N ILE A 87 -1.91 -2.10 -1.18
CA ILE A 87 -1.84 -1.30 0.06
C ILE A 87 -2.46 0.05 -0.27
N ALA A 88 -3.53 0.43 0.43
CA ALA A 88 -4.28 1.64 0.15
C ALA A 88 -4.46 2.49 1.40
N SER A 89 -4.35 3.81 1.27
CA SER A 89 -4.77 4.75 2.32
C SER A 89 -5.91 5.65 1.84
N TYR A 90 -6.65 6.19 2.80
CA TYR A 90 -7.88 6.93 2.57
C TYR A 90 -7.84 8.26 3.33
N VAL A 91 -8.55 9.25 2.81
CA VAL A 91 -8.68 10.57 3.43
C VAL A 91 -10.12 11.04 3.36
N LEU A 92 -10.53 11.87 4.31
CA LEU A 92 -11.79 12.60 4.25
C LEU A 92 -11.63 13.81 3.33
N VAL A 93 -12.49 13.91 2.33
CA VAL A 93 -12.54 15.02 1.39
C VAL A 93 -13.93 15.64 1.46
N ASP A 94 -14.01 16.97 1.39
CA ASP A 94 -15.28 17.65 1.31
C ASP A 94 -16.00 17.31 -0.02
N ASP A 95 -17.32 17.17 0.04
CA ASP A 95 -18.13 16.72 -1.10
C ASP A 95 -17.91 17.57 -2.37
N ALA A 96 -17.67 18.88 -2.20
CA ALA A 96 -17.40 19.82 -3.28
C ALA A 96 -16.11 19.51 -4.06
N ASP A 97 -15.12 18.91 -3.40
CA ASP A 97 -13.81 18.57 -3.97
C ASP A 97 -13.73 17.10 -4.39
N ALA A 98 -14.59 16.23 -3.84
CA ALA A 98 -14.55 14.78 -4.05
C ALA A 98 -14.64 14.39 -5.54
N ALA A 99 -15.44 15.09 -6.34
CA ALA A 99 -15.58 14.81 -7.78
C ALA A 99 -14.31 15.11 -8.59
N LYS A 100 -13.42 15.97 -8.07
CA LYS A 100 -12.15 16.36 -8.69
C LYS A 100 -10.96 15.62 -8.08
N TRP A 101 -11.19 14.84 -7.03
CA TRP A 101 -10.16 14.10 -6.32
C TRP A 101 -9.51 13.04 -7.21
N SER A 102 -8.18 13.04 -7.28
CA SER A 102 -7.43 12.05 -8.05
C SER A 102 -6.45 11.30 -7.13
N PRO A 103 -6.60 9.98 -6.95
CA PRO A 103 -5.71 9.21 -6.09
C PRO A 103 -4.31 9.06 -6.69
N ARG A 104 -3.30 9.01 -5.82
CA ARG A 104 -1.93 8.66 -6.21
C ARG A 104 -1.78 7.15 -6.31
N CYS A 105 -1.66 6.62 -7.53
CA CYS A 105 -1.56 5.19 -7.79
C CYS A 105 -0.15 4.82 -8.28
N VAL A 106 0.55 3.99 -7.52
CA VAL A 106 1.89 3.50 -7.88
C VAL A 106 1.79 2.01 -8.24
N LEU A 107 2.12 1.69 -9.49
CA LEU A 107 2.15 0.30 -9.96
C LEU A 107 3.55 -0.29 -9.74
N LEU A 108 3.61 -1.47 -9.14
CA LEU A 108 4.87 -2.17 -8.90
C LEU A 108 5.08 -3.34 -9.87
N ASP A 109 6.33 -3.73 -10.06
CA ASP A 109 6.73 -5.01 -10.63
C ASP A 109 6.90 -6.07 -9.54
N GLU A 110 7.24 -7.28 -9.96
CA GLU A 110 7.42 -8.45 -9.09
C GLU A 110 8.57 -8.32 -8.09
N LYS A 111 9.50 -7.38 -8.31
CA LYS A 111 10.60 -7.03 -7.41
C LYS A 111 10.31 -5.77 -6.59
N ASN A 112 9.04 -5.36 -6.51
CA ASN A 112 8.57 -4.15 -5.85
C ASN A 112 9.25 -2.87 -6.36
N ARG A 113 9.61 -2.82 -7.65
CA ARG A 113 10.11 -1.59 -8.29
C ARG A 113 8.96 -0.90 -9.01
N ILE A 114 8.99 0.43 -8.99
CA ILE A 114 7.96 1.24 -9.63
C ILE A 114 8.01 1.02 -11.13
N LYS A 115 6.94 0.47 -11.70
CA LYS A 115 6.79 0.38 -13.15
C LYS A 115 6.57 1.77 -13.72
N LYS A 116 7.38 2.12 -14.72
CA LYS A 116 7.06 3.27 -15.58
C LYS A 116 5.74 2.97 -16.27
N TRP A 117 4.73 3.80 -16.02
CA TRP A 117 3.49 3.73 -16.78
C TRP A 117 3.83 3.96 -18.25
N PRO A 118 3.43 3.09 -19.20
CA PRO A 118 3.46 3.49 -20.60
C PRO A 118 2.53 4.69 -20.71
N ARG A 119 3.04 5.88 -21.08
CA ARG A 119 2.23 7.12 -21.23
C ARG A 119 0.94 6.77 -21.97
N LYS A 120 -0.18 6.56 -21.25
CA LYS A 120 -1.48 6.49 -21.90
C LYS A 120 -1.78 7.90 -22.36
N LYS A 121 -1.87 8.09 -23.67
CA LYS A 121 -2.55 9.26 -24.25
C LYS A 121 -3.90 9.36 -23.52
N ARG A 122 -4.12 10.48 -22.82
CA ARG A 122 -5.47 10.84 -22.36
C ARG A 122 -6.33 10.92 -23.63
N ASN A 123 -7.28 10.01 -23.77
CA ASN A 123 -8.46 10.26 -24.59
C ASN A 123 -9.40 11.15 -23.78
#